data_AF-A0A7Y5FSU8-F1
#
_entry.id   AF-A0A7Y5FSU8-F1
#
_cell.length_a   1.000
_cell.length_b   1.000
_cell.length_c   1.000
_cell.angle_alpha   90.00
_cell.angle_beta   90.00
_cell.angle_gamma   90.00
#
_symmetry.space_group_name_H-M   'P 1'
#
loop_
_entity.id
_entity.type
_entity.pdbx_description
1 polymer ?
#
loop_
_entity_poly.entity_id
_entity_poly.type
_entity_poly.pdbx_seq_one_letter_code
_entity_poly.pdbx_strand_id
1 'polypeptide(L)'
;MNDLAKISYEPPYRQLDQAARQMVDDLIRKIERQSDITGAPLFDILASYQPTEREITFLARGLVRAAIFDRVRDLTDAQNVTPRRIIKELEALAFSSIDHFRKPGASLDYGTGVSELLVAADGGLFELEYATPEQRAAVKEVEIEENARTGKIKTKIKLHDKLAALRMLGQIRGLFNADGDPINPEKWVEGGGIPVDASQETAAEIYMQAFSDDS
;
A
#
# COMPACT_ATOMS: atom_id res chain seq x y z
N MET A 1 -5.58 25.89 -30.80
CA MET A 1 -5.58 24.67 -29.95
C MET A 1 -4.20 24.58 -29.34
N ASN A 2 -4.07 24.84 -28.04
CA ASN A 2 -2.79 24.75 -27.33
C ASN A 2 -2.55 23.28 -26.96
N ASP A 3 -1.60 22.65 -27.62
CA ASP A 3 -0.99 21.41 -27.15
C ASP A 3 -0.17 21.73 -25.89
N LEU A 4 -0.81 21.57 -24.73
CA LEU A 4 -0.08 21.42 -23.48
C LEU A 4 0.69 20.11 -23.57
N ALA A 5 1.94 20.19 -24.01
CA ALA A 5 2.88 19.08 -23.98
C ALA A 5 2.79 18.43 -22.58
N LYS A 6 2.45 17.13 -22.54
CA LYS A 6 2.47 16.34 -21.31
C LYS A 6 3.87 16.44 -20.72
N ILE A 7 4.03 17.28 -19.70
CA ILE A 7 5.26 17.33 -18.91
C ILE A 7 5.30 16.00 -18.14
N SER A 8 5.97 15.01 -18.72
CA SER A 8 6.23 13.75 -18.05
C SER A 8 7.29 14.01 -16.98
N TYR A 9 6.89 14.02 -15.72
CA TYR A 9 7.83 14.09 -14.61
C TYR A 9 8.70 12.83 -14.60
N GLU A 10 10.00 13.00 -14.78
CA GLU A 10 10.98 11.93 -14.63
C GLU A 10 11.74 12.11 -13.31
N PRO A 11 11.81 11.09 -12.42
CA PRO A 11 12.53 11.19 -11.16
C PRO A 11 14.01 11.57 -11.37
N PRO A 12 14.60 12.47 -10.56
CA PRO A 12 15.98 12.93 -10.73
C PRO A 12 17.01 11.80 -10.82
N TYR A 13 16.83 10.73 -10.02
CA TYR A 13 17.71 9.57 -10.04
C TYR A 13 17.78 8.87 -11.41
N ARG A 14 16.66 8.82 -12.16
CA ARG A 14 16.63 8.22 -13.50
C ARG A 14 17.35 9.08 -14.55
N GLN A 15 17.47 10.37 -14.30
CA GLN A 15 18.18 11.28 -15.19
C GLN A 15 19.72 11.26 -14.99
N LEU A 16 20.21 10.58 -13.94
CA LEU A 16 21.65 10.49 -13.65
C LEU A 16 22.38 9.50 -14.56
N ASP A 17 23.64 9.80 -14.84
CA ASP A 17 24.60 8.85 -15.44
C ASP A 17 24.94 7.72 -14.46
N GLN A 18 25.52 6.62 -14.95
CA GLN A 18 25.80 5.44 -14.14
C GLN A 18 26.75 5.74 -12.96
N ALA A 19 27.75 6.60 -13.17
CA ALA A 19 28.71 6.97 -12.14
C ALA A 19 28.06 7.77 -11.00
N ALA A 20 27.20 8.74 -11.33
CA ALA A 20 26.46 9.50 -10.34
C ALA A 20 25.44 8.64 -9.60
N ARG A 21 24.75 7.71 -10.27
CA ARG A 21 23.84 6.76 -9.59
C ARG A 21 24.59 5.92 -8.56
N GLN A 22 25.73 5.35 -8.94
CA GLN A 22 26.55 4.56 -8.02
C GLN A 22 26.97 5.37 -6.80
N MET A 23 27.39 6.62 -7.00
CA MET A 23 27.75 7.53 -5.92
C MET A 23 26.56 7.84 -5.00
N VAL A 24 25.36 8.08 -5.55
CA VAL A 24 24.15 8.27 -4.75
C VAL A 24 23.84 7.01 -3.94
N ASP A 25 23.88 5.83 -4.55
CA ASP A 25 23.58 4.57 -3.86
C ASP A 25 24.57 4.30 -2.72
N ASP A 26 25.87 4.55 -2.94
CA ASP A 26 26.90 4.36 -1.93
C ASP A 26 26.75 5.35 -0.78
N LEU A 27 26.41 6.62 -1.06
CA LEU A 27 26.14 7.62 -0.03
C LEU A 27 24.90 7.26 0.80
N ILE A 28 23.82 6.85 0.15
CA ILE A 28 22.58 6.46 0.83
C ILE A 28 22.83 5.28 1.78
N ARG A 29 23.58 4.26 1.33
CA ARG A 29 23.96 3.13 2.20
C ARG A 29 24.78 3.57 3.42
N LYS A 30 25.69 4.54 3.28
CA LYS A 30 26.44 5.10 4.42
C LYS A 30 25.51 5.80 5.41
N ILE A 31 24.57 6.60 4.89
CA ILE A 31 23.59 7.33 5.71
C ILE A 31 22.69 6.35 6.48
N GLU A 32 22.13 5.34 5.80
CA GLU A 32 21.30 4.30 6.42
C GLU A 32 22.06 3.57 7.53
N ARG A 33 23.29 3.12 7.24
CA ARG A 33 24.12 2.43 8.24
C ARG A 33 24.41 3.30 9.46
N GLN A 34 24.69 4.59 9.25
CA GLN A 34 24.97 5.51 10.35
C GLN A 34 23.70 5.82 11.16
N SER A 35 22.55 5.95 10.50
CA SER A 35 21.24 6.05 11.15
C SER A 35 20.95 4.83 12.01
N ASP A 36 21.20 3.61 11.51
CA ASP A 36 20.99 2.37 12.26
C ASP A 36 21.89 2.27 13.50
N ILE A 37 23.13 2.74 13.40
CA ILE A 37 24.08 2.73 14.52
C ILE A 37 23.73 3.77 15.59
N THR A 38 23.28 4.96 15.17
CA THR A 38 23.08 6.10 16.07
C THR A 38 21.63 6.27 16.55
N GLY A 39 20.68 5.65 15.84
CA GLY A 39 19.24 5.88 16.02
C GLY A 39 18.76 7.26 15.58
N ALA A 40 19.62 8.07 14.93
CA ALA A 40 19.26 9.42 14.50
C ALA A 40 18.48 9.40 13.16
N PRO A 41 17.58 10.35 12.91
CA PRO A 41 16.87 10.47 11.64
C PRO A 41 17.82 10.59 10.43
N LEU A 42 17.45 9.97 9.29
CA LEU A 42 18.25 9.99 8.06
C LEU A 42 18.60 11.41 7.58
N PHE A 43 17.67 12.37 7.73
CA PHE A 43 17.90 13.77 7.37
C PHE A 43 18.96 14.46 8.25
N ASP A 44 19.03 14.10 9.54
CA ASP A 44 20.03 14.67 10.46
C ASP A 44 21.43 14.13 10.13
N ILE A 45 21.51 12.85 9.77
CA ILE A 45 22.73 12.23 9.27
C ILE A 45 23.17 12.87 7.94
N LEU A 46 22.24 13.09 7.01
CA LEU A 46 22.53 13.76 5.74
C LEU A 46 23.03 15.20 5.96
N ALA A 47 22.40 15.96 6.86
CA ALA A 47 22.75 17.35 7.14
C ALA A 47 24.13 17.50 7.79
N SER A 48 24.56 16.50 8.57
CA SER A 48 25.87 16.46 9.22
C SER A 48 26.95 15.74 8.40
N TYR A 49 26.59 15.18 7.24
CA TYR A 49 27.51 14.42 6.41
C TYR A 49 28.66 15.27 5.89
N GLN A 50 29.89 14.77 6.08
CA GLN A 50 31.11 15.41 5.57
C GLN A 50 31.56 14.69 4.29
N PRO A 51 31.35 15.29 3.10
CA PRO A 51 31.69 14.65 1.84
C PRO A 51 33.20 14.60 1.62
N THR A 52 33.65 13.49 1.02
CA THR A 52 35.02 13.36 0.54
C THR A 52 35.27 14.25 -0.68
N GLU A 53 36.54 14.57 -0.99
CA GLU A 53 36.89 15.39 -2.17
C GLU A 53 36.28 14.87 -3.48
N ARG A 54 36.21 13.55 -3.64
CA ARG A 54 35.58 12.91 -4.79
C ARG A 54 34.07 13.16 -4.84
N GLU A 55 33.40 13.09 -3.69
CA GLU A 55 31.95 13.28 -3.59
C GLU A 55 31.54 14.74 -3.79
N ILE A 56 32.38 15.71 -3.38
CA ILE A 56 32.14 17.15 -3.58
C ILE A 56 31.85 17.46 -5.06
N THR A 57 32.59 16.83 -5.98
CA THR A 57 32.43 17.05 -7.43
C THR A 57 31.06 16.60 -7.93
N PHE A 58 30.54 15.49 -7.40
CA PHE A 58 29.21 14.98 -7.73
C PHE A 58 28.11 15.79 -7.04
N LEU A 59 28.29 16.13 -5.76
CA LEU A 59 27.35 16.92 -4.98
C LEU A 59 27.22 18.35 -5.49
N ALA A 60 28.18 18.88 -6.24
CA ALA A 60 28.04 20.17 -6.94
C ALA A 60 26.90 20.15 -7.97
N ARG A 61 26.55 18.98 -8.52
CA ARG A 61 25.48 18.81 -9.51
C ARG A 61 24.11 18.82 -8.83
N GLY A 62 23.23 19.74 -9.25
CA GLY A 62 21.89 19.89 -8.67
C GLY A 62 21.03 18.62 -8.75
N LEU A 63 21.10 17.90 -9.87
CA LEU A 63 20.37 16.63 -10.05
C LEU A 63 20.81 15.54 -9.05
N VAL A 64 22.09 15.48 -8.71
CA VAL A 64 22.61 14.50 -7.74
C VAL A 64 22.07 14.81 -6.36
N ARG A 65 22.10 16.08 -5.93
CA ARG A 65 21.50 16.49 -4.65
C ARG A 65 20.00 16.21 -4.59
N ALA A 66 19.27 16.49 -5.68
CA ALA A 66 17.84 16.20 -5.76
C ALA A 66 17.56 14.70 -5.65
N ALA A 67 18.34 13.86 -6.34
CA ALA A 67 18.21 12.41 -6.26
C ALA A 67 18.51 11.86 -4.85
N ILE A 68 19.52 12.39 -4.16
CA ILE A 68 19.83 12.02 -2.77
C ILE A 68 18.66 12.43 -1.86
N PHE A 69 18.16 13.66 -2.00
CA PHE A 69 17.05 14.16 -1.19
C PHE A 69 15.77 13.34 -1.38
N ASP A 70 15.39 13.08 -2.64
CA ASP A 70 14.22 12.25 -2.94
C ASP A 70 14.39 10.85 -2.34
N ARG A 71 15.59 10.26 -2.42
CA ARG A 71 15.83 8.93 -1.87
C ARG A 71 15.77 8.91 -0.35
N VAL A 72 16.36 9.90 0.34
CA VAL A 72 16.28 10.02 1.80
C VAL A 72 14.84 10.26 2.24
N ARG A 73 14.07 11.08 1.52
CA ARG A 73 12.63 11.27 1.78
C ARG A 73 11.88 9.94 1.66
N ASP A 74 12.06 9.23 0.55
CA ASP A 74 11.36 7.96 0.31
C ASP A 74 11.71 6.91 1.38
N LEU A 75 12.97 6.85 1.83
CA LEU A 75 13.40 5.99 2.93
C LEU A 75 12.81 6.41 4.27
N THR A 76 12.79 7.73 4.54
CA THR A 76 12.19 8.29 5.75
C THR A 76 10.69 8.01 5.80
N ASP A 77 9.98 8.15 4.69
CA ASP A 77 8.56 7.79 4.55
C ASP A 77 8.34 6.27 4.71
N ALA A 78 9.31 5.47 4.29
CA ALA A 78 9.32 4.01 4.46
C ALA A 78 9.75 3.55 5.87
N GLN A 79 10.29 4.43 6.72
CA GLN A 79 10.58 4.16 8.13
C GLN A 79 9.51 4.74 9.05
N ASN A 80 8.94 5.90 8.69
CA ASN A 80 7.92 6.55 9.47
C ASN A 80 6.54 5.94 9.23
N VAL A 81 5.79 5.79 10.32
CA VAL A 81 4.37 5.46 10.28
C VAL A 81 3.60 6.76 10.04
N THR A 82 3.48 7.17 8.79
CA THR A 82 2.67 8.34 8.41
C THR A 82 1.19 7.97 8.32
N PRO A 83 0.24 8.91 8.51
CA PRO A 83 -1.19 8.62 8.33
C PRO A 83 -1.50 8.02 6.95
N ARG A 84 -0.86 8.55 5.89
CA ARG A 84 -0.99 8.03 4.53
C ARG A 84 -0.52 6.59 4.41
N ARG A 85 0.58 6.24 5.08
CA ARG A 85 1.11 4.87 5.08
C ARG A 85 0.20 3.93 5.87
N ILE A 86 -0.28 4.35 7.04
CA ILE A 86 -1.26 3.57 7.81
C ILE A 86 -2.46 3.23 6.94
N ILE A 87 -3.02 4.23 6.24
CA ILE A 87 -4.15 4.01 5.33
C ILE A 87 -3.79 2.98 4.24
N LYS A 88 -2.62 3.12 3.60
CA LYS A 88 -2.18 2.20 2.55
C LYS A 88 -2.01 0.76 3.05
N GLU A 89 -1.43 0.58 4.24
CA GLU A 89 -1.26 -0.75 4.85
C GLU A 89 -2.61 -1.34 5.28
N LEU A 90 -3.52 -0.52 5.83
CA LEU A 90 -4.89 -0.93 6.15
C LEU A 90 -5.66 -1.34 4.88
N GLU A 91 -5.52 -0.59 3.77
CA GLU A 91 -6.10 -0.94 2.47
C GLU A 91 -5.53 -2.27 1.96
N ALA A 92 -4.22 -2.47 2.05
CA ALA A 92 -3.58 -3.72 1.63
C ALA A 92 -4.08 -4.92 2.44
N LEU A 93 -4.28 -4.77 3.75
CA LEU A 93 -4.84 -5.80 4.62
C LEU A 93 -6.32 -6.06 4.30
N ALA A 94 -7.12 -4.99 4.29
CA ALA A 94 -8.57 -5.03 4.10
C ALA A 94 -8.97 -5.64 2.75
N PHE A 95 -8.22 -5.31 1.68
CA PHE A 95 -8.51 -5.75 0.32
C PHE A 95 -7.58 -6.87 -0.17
N SER A 96 -6.82 -7.50 0.73
CA SER A 96 -6.06 -8.70 0.39
C SER A 96 -6.99 -9.83 -0.08
N SER A 97 -6.54 -10.63 -1.05
CA SER A 97 -7.24 -11.83 -1.53
C SER A 97 -6.22 -12.96 -1.65
N ILE A 98 -6.70 -14.21 -1.61
CA ILE A 98 -5.84 -15.39 -1.85
C ILE A 98 -5.18 -15.33 -3.24
N ASP A 99 -5.83 -14.67 -4.21
CA ASP A 99 -5.30 -14.47 -5.56
C ASP A 99 -3.96 -13.71 -5.57
N HIS A 100 -3.71 -12.84 -4.60
CA HIS A 100 -2.45 -12.09 -4.50
C HIS A 100 -1.24 -12.97 -4.14
N PHE A 101 -1.49 -14.15 -3.58
CA PHE A 101 -0.46 -15.13 -3.22
C PHE A 101 -0.34 -16.26 -4.25
N ARG A 102 -1.20 -16.24 -5.29
CA ARG A 102 -1.11 -17.15 -6.42
C ARG A 102 -0.01 -16.69 -7.37
N LYS A 103 0.92 -17.59 -7.71
CA LYS A 103 1.89 -17.31 -8.78
C LYS A 103 1.15 -17.23 -10.12
N PRO A 104 1.28 -16.14 -10.90
CA PRO A 104 0.70 -16.07 -12.24
C PRO A 104 1.31 -17.17 -13.11
N GLY A 105 0.47 -18.02 -13.70
CA GLY A 105 0.92 -19.12 -14.58
C GLY A 105 1.44 -20.37 -13.86
N ALA A 106 1.45 -20.40 -12.52
CA ALA A 106 1.50 -21.66 -11.81
C ALA A 106 0.07 -22.19 -11.74
N SER A 107 -0.35 -22.89 -12.78
CA SER A 107 -1.10 -24.09 -12.48
C SER A 107 -0.16 -24.92 -11.61
N LEU A 108 -0.59 -25.38 -10.43
CA LEU A 108 0.06 -26.49 -9.75
C LEU A 108 -0.18 -27.79 -10.56
N ASP A 109 0.01 -27.74 -11.88
CA ASP A 109 0.06 -28.89 -12.75
C ASP A 109 1.45 -29.51 -12.60
N TYR A 110 1.69 -30.14 -11.46
CA TYR A 110 2.71 -31.17 -11.35
C TYR A 110 2.19 -32.50 -11.93
N GLY A 111 1.41 -32.43 -13.02
CA GLY A 111 1.02 -33.58 -13.84
C GLY A 111 0.00 -34.52 -13.20
N THR A 112 -0.82 -34.05 -12.27
CA THR A 112 -1.84 -34.88 -11.59
C THR A 112 -3.28 -34.41 -11.78
N GLY A 113 -3.52 -33.30 -12.47
CA GLY A 113 -4.88 -32.83 -12.79
C GLY A 113 -5.71 -32.49 -11.54
N VAL A 114 -5.07 -32.15 -10.42
CA VAL A 114 -5.76 -31.77 -9.19
C VAL A 114 -5.98 -30.26 -9.22
N SER A 115 -7.18 -29.85 -9.62
CA SER A 115 -7.73 -28.52 -9.34
C SER A 115 -7.63 -28.28 -7.82
N GLU A 116 -7.31 -27.06 -7.39
CA GLU A 116 -7.11 -26.72 -5.99
C GLU A 116 -8.39 -27.00 -5.18
N LEU A 117 -8.43 -28.16 -4.51
CA LEU A 117 -9.56 -28.59 -3.70
C LEU A 117 -9.43 -27.98 -2.30
N LEU A 118 -10.23 -26.95 -2.01
CA LEU A 118 -10.52 -26.56 -0.64
C LEU A 118 -11.41 -27.62 -0.01
N VAL A 119 -11.00 -28.14 1.14
CA VAL A 119 -11.87 -28.97 1.97
C VAL A 119 -12.69 -28.02 2.84
N ALA A 120 -13.98 -27.88 2.53
CA ALA A 120 -14.94 -27.23 3.39
C ALA A 120 -15.00 -27.94 4.76
N ALA A 121 -15.46 -27.24 5.80
CA ALA A 121 -15.49 -27.77 7.16
C ALA A 121 -16.34 -29.06 7.31
N ASP A 122 -17.22 -29.34 6.35
CA ASP A 122 -18.07 -30.53 6.24
C ASP A 122 -17.44 -31.66 5.38
N GLY A 123 -16.21 -31.48 4.89
CA GLY A 123 -15.53 -32.42 4.01
C GLY A 123 -15.87 -32.24 2.53
N GLY A 124 -16.64 -31.22 2.16
CA GLY A 124 -16.91 -30.88 0.77
C GLY A 124 -15.66 -30.42 0.04
N LEU A 125 -15.47 -30.90 -1.18
CA LEU A 125 -14.37 -30.49 -2.05
C LEU A 125 -14.82 -29.30 -2.91
N PHE A 126 -14.22 -28.13 -2.71
CA PHE A 126 -14.57 -26.88 -3.38
C PHE A 126 -13.40 -26.32 -4.17
N GLU A 127 -13.59 -26.09 -5.46
CA GLU A 127 -12.55 -25.49 -6.30
C GLU A 127 -12.62 -23.96 -6.25
N LEU A 128 -11.49 -23.32 -5.89
CA LEU A 128 -11.36 -21.87 -5.78
C LEU A 128 -11.63 -21.13 -7.10
N GLU A 129 -11.47 -21.81 -8.24
CA GLU A 129 -11.70 -21.23 -9.57
C GLU A 129 -13.15 -20.82 -9.79
N TYR A 130 -14.12 -21.48 -9.13
CA TYR A 130 -15.54 -21.16 -9.24
C TYR A 130 -16.03 -20.12 -8.24
N ALA A 131 -15.18 -19.71 -7.29
CA ALA A 131 -15.52 -18.63 -6.38
C ALA A 131 -15.57 -17.28 -7.12
N THR A 132 -16.48 -16.41 -6.69
CA THR A 132 -16.44 -14.99 -7.07
C THR A 132 -15.22 -14.30 -6.43
N PRO A 133 -14.74 -13.16 -6.96
CA PRO A 133 -13.68 -12.38 -6.33
C PRO A 133 -13.98 -12.03 -4.87
N GLU A 134 -15.23 -11.72 -4.56
CA GLU A 134 -15.71 -11.40 -3.20
C GLU A 134 -15.62 -12.62 -2.28
N GLN A 135 -16.01 -13.80 -2.78
CA GLN A 135 -15.87 -15.05 -2.03
C GLN A 135 -14.40 -15.42 -1.78
N ARG A 136 -13.52 -15.22 -2.77
CA ARG A 136 -12.07 -15.42 -2.61
C ARG A 136 -11.46 -14.43 -1.62
N ALA A 137 -11.94 -13.19 -1.61
CA ALA A 137 -11.57 -12.19 -0.61
C ALA A 137 -12.09 -12.53 0.80
N ALA A 138 -13.13 -13.36 0.94
CA ALA A 138 -13.63 -13.78 2.26
C ALA A 138 -12.88 -15.00 2.85
N VAL A 139 -11.98 -15.64 2.10
CA VAL A 139 -11.23 -16.81 2.55
C VAL A 139 -10.30 -16.43 3.70
N LYS A 140 -10.40 -17.14 4.83
CA LYS A 140 -9.53 -16.94 6.01
C LYS A 140 -8.27 -17.80 5.95
N GLU A 141 -8.42 -19.04 5.49
CA GLU A 141 -7.38 -20.05 5.53
C GLU A 141 -7.57 -21.03 4.37
N VAL A 142 -6.45 -21.49 3.81
CA VAL A 142 -6.37 -22.53 2.78
C VAL A 142 -5.32 -23.55 3.24
N GLU A 143 -5.70 -24.82 3.32
CA GLU A 143 -4.80 -25.94 3.55
C GLU A 143 -4.77 -26.84 2.30
N ILE A 144 -3.57 -27.08 1.79
CA ILE A 144 -3.31 -27.89 0.60
C ILE A 144 -2.48 -29.09 1.05
N GLU A 145 -3.01 -30.30 0.87
CA GLU A 145 -2.29 -31.55 1.08
C GLU A 145 -2.00 -32.22 -0.26
N GLU A 146 -0.72 -32.24 -0.65
CA GLU A 146 -0.26 -32.88 -1.87
C GLU A 146 0.47 -34.20 -1.54
N ASN A 147 0.12 -35.26 -2.26
CA ASN A 147 0.93 -36.48 -2.28
C ASN A 147 2.07 -36.31 -3.29
N ALA A 148 3.26 -35.96 -2.82
CA ALA A 148 4.47 -35.95 -3.63
C ALA A 148 5.07 -37.37 -3.70
N ARG A 149 5.88 -37.65 -4.74
CA ARG A 149 6.59 -38.94 -4.91
C ARG A 149 7.45 -39.34 -3.70
N THR A 150 7.85 -38.39 -2.86
CA THR A 150 8.73 -38.58 -1.71
C THR A 150 8.04 -38.36 -0.36
N GLY A 151 6.72 -38.16 -0.32
CA GLY A 151 5.96 -37.96 0.91
C GLY A 151 4.78 -36.99 0.73
N LYS A 152 4.13 -36.64 1.85
CA LYS A 152 3.04 -35.66 1.86
C LYS A 152 3.59 -34.25 2.09
N ILE A 153 3.27 -33.31 1.22
CA ILE A 153 3.55 -31.89 1.40
C ILE A 153 2.25 -31.23 1.89
N LYS A 154 2.30 -30.58 3.04
CA LYS A 154 1.19 -29.79 3.58
C LYS A 154 1.56 -28.31 3.53
N THR A 155 0.79 -27.53 2.77
CA THR A 155 0.94 -26.09 2.66
C THR A 155 -0.28 -25.41 3.28
N LYS A 156 -0.06 -24.50 4.24
CA LYS A 156 -1.12 -23.75 4.91
C LYS A 156 -0.92 -22.26 4.69
N ILE A 157 -1.89 -21.61 4.05
CA ILE A 157 -1.92 -20.17 3.82
C ILE A 157 -3.00 -19.58 4.73
N LYS A 158 -2.61 -18.64 5.60
CA LYS A 158 -3.54 -17.96 6.52
C LYS A 158 -3.53 -16.47 6.23
N LEU A 159 -4.71 -15.92 5.93
CA LEU A 159 -4.87 -14.49 5.70
C LEU A 159 -5.10 -13.75 7.03
N HIS A 160 -4.82 -12.44 7.02
CA HIS A 160 -5.06 -11.56 8.16
C HIS A 160 -6.56 -11.32 8.41
N ASP A 161 -6.91 -10.92 9.63
CA ASP A 161 -8.27 -10.48 9.95
C ASP A 161 -8.56 -9.13 9.28
N LYS A 162 -9.51 -9.15 8.34
CA LYS A 162 -9.86 -8.00 7.50
C LYS A 162 -10.89 -7.09 8.17
N LEU A 163 -11.67 -7.60 9.12
CA LEU A 163 -12.76 -6.85 9.74
C LEU A 163 -12.22 -5.67 10.55
N ALA A 164 -11.14 -5.89 11.29
CA ALA A 164 -10.48 -4.82 12.03
C ALA A 164 -9.96 -3.71 11.09
N ALA A 165 -9.32 -4.10 9.98
CA ALA A 165 -8.79 -3.15 9.00
C ALA A 165 -9.90 -2.36 8.29
N LEU A 166 -10.99 -3.04 7.87
CA LEU A 166 -12.16 -2.39 7.26
C LEU A 166 -12.85 -1.42 8.22
N ARG A 167 -12.95 -1.78 9.51
CA ARG A 167 -13.52 -0.91 10.54
C ARG A 167 -12.69 0.36 10.73
N MET A 168 -11.37 0.20 10.86
CA MET A 168 -10.44 1.34 10.97
C MET A 168 -10.48 2.23 9.72
N LEU A 169 -10.54 1.66 8.52
CA LEU A 169 -10.70 2.42 7.29
C LEU A 169 -12.03 3.16 7.25
N GLY A 170 -13.13 2.50 7.62
CA GLY A 170 -14.43 3.13 7.67
C GLY A 170 -14.46 4.30 8.66
N GLN A 171 -13.81 4.17 9.82
CA GLN A 171 -13.64 5.28 10.77
C GLN A 171 -12.85 6.45 10.18
N ILE A 172 -11.69 6.16 9.57
CA ILE A 172 -10.85 7.19 8.93
C ILE A 172 -11.62 7.92 7.80
N ARG A 173 -12.51 7.21 7.10
CA ARG A 173 -13.31 7.74 6.00
C ARG A 173 -14.65 8.34 6.44
N GLY A 174 -14.95 8.37 7.74
CA GLY A 174 -16.21 8.90 8.28
C GLY A 174 -17.44 8.04 7.99
N LEU A 175 -17.26 6.76 7.66
CA LEU A 175 -18.35 5.79 7.49
C LEU A 175 -18.82 5.23 8.83
N PHE A 176 -17.92 5.12 9.80
CA PHE A 176 -18.19 4.61 11.14
C PHE A 176 -17.76 5.61 12.22
N ASN A 177 -18.48 5.66 13.35
CA ASN A 177 -18.09 6.43 14.53
C ASN A 177 -16.93 5.72 15.28
N ALA A 178 -16.44 6.32 16.36
CA ALA A 178 -15.36 5.75 17.18
C ALA A 178 -15.70 4.36 17.76
N ASP A 179 -16.97 4.11 18.03
CA ASP A 179 -17.50 2.82 18.49
C ASP A 179 -17.69 1.82 17.34
N GLY A 180 -17.55 2.29 16.10
CA GLY A 180 -17.59 1.50 14.88
C GLY A 180 -19.00 1.21 14.36
N ASP A 181 -19.99 1.95 14.85
CA ASP A 181 -21.34 1.98 14.31
C ASP A 181 -21.40 2.91 13.09
N PRO A 182 -22.27 2.62 12.10
CA PRO A 182 -22.50 3.50 10.96
C PRO A 182 -22.88 4.91 11.42
N ILE A 183 -22.17 5.93 10.91
CA ILE A 183 -22.58 7.31 11.11
C ILE A 183 -23.82 7.53 10.23
N ASN A 184 -25.00 7.48 10.85
CA ASN A 184 -26.31 7.72 10.25
C ASN A 184 -26.72 6.77 9.10
N PRO A 185 -27.24 5.56 9.37
CA PRO A 185 -27.72 4.63 8.33
C PRO A 185 -28.83 5.21 7.45
N GLU A 186 -29.58 6.22 7.92
CA GLU A 186 -30.63 6.90 7.15
C GLU A 186 -30.09 7.92 6.14
N LYS A 187 -28.81 8.35 6.22
CA LYS A 187 -28.16 9.22 5.21
C LYS A 187 -27.48 8.43 4.09
N TRP A 188 -27.49 7.09 4.15
CA TRP A 188 -27.05 6.21 3.06
C TRP A 188 -28.15 6.00 2.00
N VAL A 189 -29.09 6.94 1.90
CA VAL A 189 -29.94 7.08 0.72
C VAL A 189 -29.04 7.54 -0.42
N GLU A 190 -28.79 6.63 -1.36
CA GLU A 190 -28.23 6.83 -2.69
C GLU A 190 -27.65 8.23 -2.97
N GLY A 191 -26.34 8.39 -2.77
CA GLY A 191 -25.58 9.51 -3.31
C GLY A 191 -25.93 10.89 -2.73
N GLY A 192 -25.36 11.22 -1.57
CA GLY A 192 -25.21 12.60 -1.09
C GLY A 192 -24.21 13.41 -1.93
N GLY A 193 -24.37 13.40 -3.26
CA GLY A 193 -23.77 14.42 -4.11
C GLY A 193 -24.60 15.69 -3.97
N ILE A 194 -23.94 16.84 -3.82
CA ILE A 194 -24.60 18.13 -4.05
C ILE A 194 -25.23 18.03 -5.44
N PRO A 195 -26.56 18.22 -5.60
CA PRO A 195 -27.19 18.23 -6.90
C PRO A 195 -26.42 19.19 -7.82
N VAL A 196 -26.16 18.80 -9.06
CA VAL A 196 -25.32 19.58 -10.00
C VAL A 196 -25.90 20.99 -10.26
N ASP A 197 -27.18 21.17 -9.91
CA ASP A 197 -28.03 22.35 -10.00
C ASP A 197 -28.26 23.06 -8.65
N ALA A 198 -27.62 22.62 -7.56
CA ALA A 198 -27.75 23.28 -6.26
C ALA A 198 -27.15 24.69 -6.29
N SER A 199 -27.90 25.66 -5.77
CA SER A 199 -27.40 27.03 -5.60
C SER A 199 -26.24 27.06 -4.59
N GLN A 200 -25.39 28.09 -4.69
CA GLN A 200 -24.29 28.28 -3.74
C GLN A 200 -24.78 28.39 -2.28
N GLU A 201 -25.98 28.94 -2.07
CA GLU A 201 -26.60 29.05 -0.75
C GLU A 201 -27.01 27.67 -0.20
N THR A 202 -27.60 26.83 -1.05
CA THR A 202 -27.99 25.45 -0.68
C THR A 202 -26.77 24.58 -0.38
N ALA A 203 -25.69 24.75 -1.14
CA ALA A 203 -24.43 24.06 -0.86
C ALA A 203 -23.83 24.52 0.48
N ALA A 204 -23.86 25.82 0.77
CA ALA A 204 -23.35 26.38 2.02
C ALA A 204 -24.16 25.92 3.25
N GLU A 205 -25.49 25.84 3.15
CA GLU A 205 -26.36 25.31 4.21
C GLU A 205 -26.08 23.83 4.52
N ILE A 206 -25.90 23.00 3.48
CA ILE A 206 -25.54 21.58 3.63
C ILE A 206 -24.18 21.44 4.33
N TYR A 207 -23.21 22.30 3.98
CA TYR A 207 -21.92 22.33 4.67
C TYR A 207 -22.05 22.79 6.13
N MET A 208 -22.85 23.82 6.42
CA MET A 208 -23.01 24.31 7.80
C MET A 208 -23.71 23.28 8.69
N GLN A 209 -24.73 22.58 8.20
CA GLN A 209 -25.37 21.49 8.95
C GLN A 209 -24.42 20.32 9.23
N ALA A 210 -23.51 20.01 8.31
CA ALA A 210 -22.53 18.95 8.52
C ALA A 210 -21.51 19.26 9.63
N PHE A 211 -21.32 20.55 9.98
CA PHE A 211 -20.37 20.99 11.01
C PHE A 211 -21.04 21.51 12.29
N SER A 212 -22.37 21.72 12.31
CA SER A 212 -23.10 22.19 13.49
C SER A 212 -23.52 21.08 14.46
N ASP A 213 -23.51 19.82 14.02
CA ASP A 213 -23.93 18.67 14.85
C ASP A 213 -22.78 18.14 15.75
N ASP A 214 -21.62 18.81 15.77
CA ASP A 214 -20.39 18.42 16.49
C ASP A 214 -20.09 19.30 17.74
N SER A 215 -21.11 20.00 18.29
CA SER A 215 -21.03 20.78 19.54
C SER A 215 -22.05 20.32 20.58
#